data_AF-A0A1F4FDQ9-F1
#
_entry.id   AF-A0A1F4FDQ9-F1
#
_cell.length_a   1.000
_cell.length_b   1.000
_cell.length_c   1.000
_cell.angle_alpha   90.00
_cell.angle_beta   90.00
_cell.angle_gamma   90.00
#
_symmetry.space_group_name_H-M   'P 1'
#
loop_
_entity.id
_entity.type
_entity.pdbx_description
1 polymer ?
#
loop_
_entity_poly.entity_id
_entity_poly.type
_entity_poly.pdbx_seq_one_letter_code
_entity_poly.pdbx_strand_id
1 'polypeptide(L)'
;MTWVVKPRPVIFACEGCTEGARFAGEVADALNRRGFAERARFDDAGYGKAAARFPVFVIEGCATVCATVLLARRGIKPQRAFVTTDYPATDAGTLAERIASEW
;
A
#
# COMPACT_ATOMS: atom_id res chain seq x y z
N MET A 1 -2.50 28.35 -16.43
CA MET A 1 -2.17 26.91 -16.59
C MET A 1 -1.87 26.39 -15.20
N THR A 2 -2.83 25.71 -14.58
CA THR A 2 -2.75 25.32 -13.16
C THR A 2 -2.37 23.84 -13.10
N TRP A 3 -1.22 23.53 -12.53
CA TRP A 3 -0.78 22.14 -12.33
C TRP A 3 -1.27 21.68 -10.95
N VAL A 4 -1.93 20.52 -10.91
CA VAL A 4 -2.29 19.86 -9.66
C VAL A 4 -1.20 18.84 -9.34
N VAL A 5 -0.43 19.08 -8.29
CA VAL A 5 0.56 18.13 -7.78
C VAL A 5 -0.15 17.21 -6.79
N LYS A 6 -0.38 15.94 -7.18
CA LYS A 6 -0.86 14.91 -6.23
C LYS A 6 0.33 14.38 -5.42
N PRO A 7 0.25 14.30 -4.08
CA PRO A 7 1.31 13.69 -3.27
C PRO A 7 1.42 12.21 -3.61
N ARG A 8 2.66 11.71 -3.77
CA ARG A 8 2.94 10.28 -3.99
C ARG A 8 2.85 9.54 -2.65
N PRO A 9 1.82 8.70 -2.41
CA PRO A 9 1.61 8.01 -1.15
C PRO A 9 2.80 7.13 -0.76
N VAL A 10 3.02 6.94 0.53
CA VAL A 10 3.87 5.86 1.05
C VAL A 10 2.99 4.62 1.19
N ILE A 11 3.39 3.49 0.61
CA ILE A 11 2.60 2.26 0.65
C ILE A 11 3.35 1.11 1.31
N PHE A 12 2.69 0.46 2.25
CA PHE A 12 3.15 -0.81 2.84
C PHE A 12 2.37 -1.97 2.22
N ALA A 13 2.96 -3.16 2.23
CA ALA A 13 2.29 -4.38 1.78
C ALA A 13 2.38 -5.43 2.88
N CYS A 14 1.31 -6.21 3.06
CA CYS A 14 1.28 -7.33 4.00
C CYS A 14 2.49 -8.25 3.83
N GLU A 15 3.17 -8.55 4.94
CA GLU A 15 4.28 -9.52 5.04
C GLU A 15 3.85 -10.79 5.83
N GLY A 16 2.54 -10.98 6.03
CA GLY A 16 1.95 -12.10 6.78
C GLY A 16 1.80 -13.39 5.98
N CYS A 17 0.58 -13.93 5.85
CA CYS A 17 0.31 -15.21 5.18
C CYS A 17 0.93 -15.27 3.77
N THR A 18 1.66 -16.34 3.44
CA THR A 18 2.61 -16.39 2.30
C THR A 18 2.01 -15.99 0.94
N GLU A 19 0.86 -16.54 0.54
CA GLU A 19 0.28 -16.26 -0.78
C GLU A 19 -0.33 -14.85 -0.86
N GLY A 20 -1.11 -14.45 0.14
CA GLY A 20 -1.68 -13.11 0.22
C GLY A 20 -0.60 -12.03 0.35
N ALA A 21 0.46 -12.29 1.12
CA ALA A 21 1.60 -11.40 1.27
C ALA A 21 2.37 -11.23 -0.05
N ARG A 22 2.62 -12.34 -0.77
CA ARG A 22 3.25 -12.29 -2.10
C ARG A 22 2.45 -11.41 -3.06
N PHE A 23 1.14 -11.68 -3.19
CA PHE A 23 0.30 -10.92 -4.10
C PHE A 23 0.18 -9.43 -3.70
N ALA A 24 -0.01 -9.13 -2.40
CA ALA A 24 0.00 -7.76 -1.88
C ALA A 24 1.32 -7.04 -2.20
N GLY A 25 2.45 -7.73 -2.06
CA GLY A 25 3.77 -7.24 -2.43
C GLY A 25 3.89 -6.94 -3.92
N GLU A 26 3.44 -7.86 -4.78
CA GLU A 26 3.45 -7.66 -6.24
C GLU A 26 2.63 -6.43 -6.66
N VAL A 27 1.47 -6.20 -6.01
CA VAL A 27 0.62 -5.03 -6.22
C VAL A 27 1.33 -3.74 -5.79
N ALA A 28 1.94 -3.73 -4.60
CA ALA A 28 2.70 -2.57 -4.12
C ALA A 28 3.92 -2.25 -5.01
N ASP A 29 4.61 -3.26 -5.54
CA ASP A 29 5.69 -3.05 -6.50
C ASP A 29 5.19 -2.53 -7.84
N ALA A 30 4.03 -3.01 -8.32
CA ALA A 30 3.42 -2.49 -9.54
C ALA A 30 3.06 -1.00 -9.39
N LEU A 31 2.46 -0.60 -8.26
CA LEU A 31 2.21 0.80 -7.92
C LEU A 31 3.50 1.63 -7.86
N ASN A 32 4.56 1.09 -7.25
CA ASN A 32 5.85 1.75 -7.11
C ASN A 32 6.55 1.96 -8.45
N ARG A 33 6.65 0.91 -9.28
CA ARG A 33 7.28 0.97 -10.61
C ARG A 33 6.57 1.95 -11.55
N ARG A 34 5.24 2.08 -11.41
CA ARG A 34 4.41 2.99 -12.22
C ARG A 34 4.39 4.42 -11.66
N GLY A 35 5.04 4.67 -10.53
CA GLY A 35 5.12 5.99 -9.91
C GLY A 35 3.85 6.43 -9.16
N PHE A 36 2.85 5.57 -9.00
CA PHE A 36 1.60 5.89 -8.29
C PHE A 36 1.80 6.00 -6.78
N ALA A 37 2.74 5.24 -6.22
CA ALA A 37 3.09 5.26 -4.80
C ALA A 37 4.60 5.01 -4.62
N GLU A 38 5.10 5.16 -3.40
CA GLU A 38 6.42 4.70 -3.01
C GLU A 38 6.30 3.55 -2.03
N ARG A 39 6.84 2.38 -2.40
CA ARG A 39 6.83 1.23 -1.50
C ARG A 39 7.78 1.43 -0.32
N ALA A 40 7.26 1.26 0.89
CA ALA A 40 8.01 1.18 2.13
C ALA A 40 8.01 -0.25 2.67
N ARG A 41 8.98 -0.55 3.53
CA ARG A 41 9.11 -1.83 4.24
C ARG A 41 8.80 -1.64 5.72
N PHE A 42 8.51 -2.72 6.43
CA PHE A 42 8.34 -2.72 7.88
C PHE A 42 9.68 -2.61 8.62
N ASP A 43 10.44 -1.55 8.33
CA ASP A 43 11.72 -1.20 8.95
C ASP A 43 11.73 0.28 9.39
N ASP A 44 12.74 0.68 10.17
CA ASP A 44 12.82 2.04 10.71
C ASP A 44 12.86 3.12 9.63
N ALA A 45 13.44 2.82 8.46
CA ALA A 45 13.42 3.74 7.32
C ALA A 45 12.01 3.90 6.75
N GLY A 46 11.26 2.82 6.59
CA GLY A 46 9.87 2.83 6.14
C GLY A 46 8.95 3.57 7.12
N TYR A 47 9.10 3.32 8.42
CA TYR A 47 8.34 4.03 9.45
C TYR A 47 8.70 5.53 9.47
N GLY A 48 9.98 5.88 9.33
CA GLY A 48 10.41 7.28 9.22
C GLY A 48 9.77 7.99 8.02
N LYS A 49 9.66 7.32 6.86
CA LYS A 49 8.93 7.86 5.70
C LYS A 49 7.45 8.07 6.00
N ALA A 50 6.80 7.11 6.65
CA ALA A 50 5.39 7.19 7.01
C ALA A 50 5.08 8.31 8.02
N ALA A 51 6.03 8.61 8.91
CA ALA A 51 5.91 9.74 9.84
C ALA A 51 6.08 11.09 9.14
N ALA A 52 6.96 11.18 8.14
CA ALA A 52 7.29 12.43 7.46
C ALA A 52 6.39 12.73 6.24
N ARG A 53 5.64 11.75 5.72
CA ARG A 53 4.90 11.88 4.46
C ARG A 53 3.47 11.40 4.58
N PHE A 54 2.61 12.08 3.85
CA PHE A 54 1.18 11.80 3.76
C PHE A 54 0.75 11.77 2.28
N PRO A 55 -0.17 10.89 1.88
CA PRO A 55 -0.82 9.85 2.70
C PRO A 55 0.02 8.56 2.81
N VAL A 56 -0.30 7.75 3.81
CA VAL A 56 0.17 6.38 4.02
C VAL A 56 -0.97 5.42 3.68
N PHE A 57 -0.71 4.48 2.78
CA PHE A 57 -1.64 3.42 2.40
C PHE A 57 -1.05 2.05 2.71
N VAL A 58 -1.90 1.03 2.71
CA VAL A 58 -1.48 -0.36 2.91
C VAL A 58 -2.24 -1.30 1.97
N ILE A 59 -1.52 -2.25 1.38
CA ILE A 59 -2.10 -3.40 0.67
C ILE A 59 -2.14 -4.58 1.62
N GLU A 60 -3.34 -5.06 1.93
CA GLU A 60 -3.59 -6.19 2.81
C GLU A 60 -3.79 -7.45 1.98
N GLY A 61 -3.06 -8.52 2.30
CA GLY A 61 -3.17 -9.79 1.59
C GLY A 61 -4.45 -10.58 1.90
N CYS A 62 -5.16 -10.25 2.98
CA CYS A 62 -6.40 -10.91 3.40
C CYS A 62 -7.19 -10.08 4.42
N ALA A 63 -8.41 -10.51 4.70
CA ALA A 63 -9.36 -9.83 5.60
C ALA A 63 -8.90 -9.68 7.06
N THR A 64 -7.80 -10.32 7.48
CA THR A 64 -7.26 -10.17 8.85
C THR A 64 -6.53 -8.84 9.08
N VAL A 65 -6.20 -8.12 8.01
CA VAL A 65 -5.61 -6.76 8.03
C VAL A 65 -4.39 -6.59 8.97
N CYS A 66 -3.54 -7.61 9.04
CA CYS A 66 -2.43 -7.64 9.98
C CYS A 66 -1.39 -6.53 9.76
N ALA A 67 -1.22 -6.03 8.52
CA ALA A 67 -0.29 -4.97 8.20
C ALA A 67 -0.73 -3.63 8.81
N THR A 68 -2.03 -3.33 8.75
CA THR A 68 -2.67 -2.19 9.39
C THR A 68 -2.47 -2.23 10.90
N VAL A 69 -2.64 -3.41 11.51
CA VAL A 69 -2.42 -3.60 12.96
C VAL A 69 -0.96 -3.32 13.33
N LEU A 70 0.01 -3.78 12.52
CA LEU A 70 1.43 -3.51 12.74
C LEU A 70 1.76 -2.02 12.65
N LEU A 71 1.21 -1.31 11.67
CA LEU A 71 1.36 0.14 11.54
C LEU A 71 0.75 0.87 12.74
N ALA A 72 -0.44 0.46 13.17
CA ALA A 72 -1.10 1.06 14.33
C ALA A 72 -0.29 0.90 15.63
N ARG A 73 0.38 -0.25 15.83
CA ARG A 73 1.31 -0.46 16.97
C ARG A 73 2.51 0.50 16.96
N ARG A 74 2.84 1.09 15.81
CA ARG A 74 3.87 2.13 15.66
C ARG A 74 3.29 3.54 15.63
N GLY A 75 2.00 3.71 15.95
CA GLY A 75 1.33 5.00 15.94
C GLY A 75 1.02 5.53 14.53
N ILE A 76 1.18 4.71 13.50
CA ILE A 76 0.90 5.09 12.11
C ILE A 76 -0.52 4.63 11.76
N LYS A 77 -1.38 5.56 11.38
CA LYS A 77 -2.74 5.28 10.88
C LYS A 77 -2.76 5.40 9.36
N PRO A 78 -2.90 4.30 8.61
CA PRO A 78 -3.10 4.37 7.17
C PRO A 78 -4.40 5.13 6.84
N GLN A 79 -4.36 5.95 5.79
CA GLN A 79 -5.56 6.63 5.30
C GLN A 79 -6.45 5.68 4.51
N ARG A 80 -5.87 4.64 3.90
CA ARG A 80 -6.58 3.59 3.16
C ARG A 80 -5.88 2.25 3.35
N ALA A 81 -6.69 1.21 3.46
CA ALA A 81 -6.27 -0.18 3.43
C ALA A 81 -7.00 -0.89 2.29
N PHE A 82 -6.24 -1.52 1.41
CA PHE A 82 -6.76 -2.22 0.24
C PHE A 82 -6.62 -3.72 0.47
N VAL A 83 -7.73 -4.40 0.76
CA VAL A 83 -7.72 -5.84 0.98
C VAL A 83 -7.84 -6.56 -0.35
N THR A 84 -6.81 -7.29 -0.76
CA THR A 84 -6.73 -7.89 -2.10
C THR A 84 -7.90 -8.81 -2.43
N THR A 85 -8.50 -9.45 -1.42
CA THR A 85 -9.67 -10.33 -1.58
C THR A 85 -10.97 -9.59 -1.93
N ASP A 86 -11.01 -8.27 -1.76
CA ASP A 86 -12.19 -7.45 -2.09
C ASP A 86 -12.22 -7.06 -3.58
N TYR A 87 -11.20 -7.47 -4.34
CA TYR A 87 -11.02 -7.14 -5.74
C TYR A 87 -11.04 -8.41 -6.59
N PRO A 88 -11.87 -8.51 -7.64
CA PRO A 88 -11.90 -9.66 -8.54
C PRO A 88 -10.73 -9.65 -9.55
N ALA A 89 -9.57 -9.11 -9.17
CA ALA A 89 -8.44 -8.91 -10.08
C ALA A 89 -7.73 -10.23 -10.41
N THR A 90 -7.34 -10.39 -11.68
CA THR A 90 -6.63 -11.56 -12.18
C THR A 90 -5.12 -11.50 -11.94
N ASP A 91 -4.57 -10.29 -11.82
CA ASP A 91 -3.14 -10.04 -11.63
C ASP A 91 -2.87 -8.73 -10.88
N ALA A 92 -1.63 -8.58 -10.42
CA ALA A 92 -1.19 -7.46 -9.59
C ALA A 92 -1.19 -6.10 -10.33
N GLY A 93 -0.95 -6.10 -11.65
CA GLY A 93 -0.94 -4.87 -12.45
C GLY A 93 -2.34 -4.30 -12.62
N THR A 94 -3.30 -5.16 -12.95
CA THR A 94 -4.72 -4.81 -13.04
C THR A 94 -5.24 -4.26 -11.71
N LEU A 95 -4.89 -4.90 -10.59
CA LEU A 95 -5.26 -4.41 -9.26
C LEU A 95 -4.59 -3.06 -8.93
N ALA A 96 -3.31 -2.89 -9.26
CA ALA A 96 -2.60 -1.63 -9.04
C ALA A 96 -3.25 -0.46 -9.82
N GLU A 97 -3.64 -0.66 -11.07
CA GLU A 97 -4.39 0.34 -11.85
C GLU A 97 -5.73 0.69 -11.22
N ARG A 98 -6.49 -0.33 -10.81
CA ARG A 98 -7.77 -0.11 -10.13
C ARG A 98 -7.60 0.69 -8.85
N ILE A 99 -6.66 0.30 -7.98
CA ILE A 99 -6.35 1.02 -6.74
C ILE A 99 -5.94 2.47 -7.04
N ALA A 100 -5.08 2.70 -8.04
CA ALA A 100 -4.63 4.04 -8.41
C ALA A 100 -5.77 4.93 -8.94
N SER A 101 -6.83 4.34 -9.48
CA SER A 101 -8.03 5.08 -9.93
C SER A 101 -8.99 5.46 -8.78
N GLU A 102 -8.85 4.87 -7.60
CA GLU A 102 -9.74 5.06 -6.45
C GLU A 102 -9.28 6.20 -5.49
N TRP A 103 -8.20 6.93 -5.82
CA TRP A 103 -7.67 8.06 -5.04
C TRP A 103 -7.28 9.30 -5.88
#